data_AF-A0A175VZS6-F1
#
_entry.id   AF-A0A175VZS6-F1
#
_cell.length_a   1.000
_cell.length_b   1.000
_cell.length_c   1.000
_cell.angle_alpha   90.00
_cell.angle_beta   90.00
_cell.angle_gamma   90.00
#
_symmetry.space_group_name_H-M   'P 1'
#
loop_
_entity.id
_entity.type
_entity.pdbx_description
1 polymer ?
#
loop_
_entity_poly.entity_id
_entity_poly.type
_entity_poly.pdbx_seq_one_letter_code
_entity_poly.pdbx_strand_id
1 'polypeptide(L)'
;MSNYVAKRRLAQRRRPVGKSWLEAPQAPFRDSMLMLDPPNCSLHDFETPRLRQCPFDQATLSWESRIGEGSDGCVRKVKFGDDGPLILKVFWDAEPPDFAQCSALQRECQTPALLQTMGPTVEQAAAVGSPILVHANPVTRQEAPESLRAFSDEGHEKQ
;
A
#
# COMPACT_ATOMS: atom_id res chain seq x y z
N MET A 1 0.49 19.52 -20.64
CA MET A 1 -0.25 19.01 -19.46
C MET A 1 -1.13 17.86 -19.90
N SER A 2 -0.91 16.66 -19.34
CA SER A 2 -1.58 15.43 -19.78
C SER A 2 -3.09 15.50 -19.52
N ASN A 3 -3.91 15.21 -20.54
CA ASN A 3 -5.38 15.13 -20.51
C ASN A 3 -5.89 13.92 -19.66
N TYR A 4 -5.10 13.47 -18.69
CA TYR A 4 -5.34 12.26 -17.91
C TYR A 4 -6.51 12.44 -16.93
N VAL A 5 -6.45 13.49 -16.11
CA VAL A 5 -7.51 13.87 -15.15
C VAL A 5 -8.84 14.04 -15.89
N ALA A 6 -8.84 14.75 -17.01
CA ALA A 6 -10.05 14.97 -17.81
C ALA A 6 -10.59 13.66 -18.45
N LYS A 7 -9.72 12.78 -18.97
CA LYS A 7 -10.13 11.44 -19.45
C LYS A 7 -10.73 10.57 -18.33
N ARG A 8 -10.11 10.56 -17.14
CA ARG A 8 -10.59 9.83 -15.94
C ARG A 8 -11.95 10.37 -15.47
N ARG A 9 -12.10 11.70 -15.36
CA ARG A 9 -13.38 12.36 -15.06
C ARG A 9 -14.47 11.97 -16.06
N LEU A 10 -14.16 12.00 -17.35
CA LEU A 10 -15.11 11.60 -18.40
C LEU A 10 -15.50 10.11 -18.27
N ALA A 11 -14.54 9.23 -17.98
CA ALA A 11 -14.79 7.81 -17.78
C ALA A 11 -15.72 7.56 -16.58
N GLN A 12 -15.54 8.28 -15.47
CA GLN A 12 -16.43 8.18 -14.31
C GLN A 12 -17.84 8.69 -14.61
N ARG A 13 -17.99 9.78 -15.38
CA ARG A 13 -19.33 10.24 -15.82
C ARG A 13 -20.05 9.17 -16.64
N ARG A 14 -19.32 8.39 -17.43
CA ARG A 14 -19.87 7.27 -18.22
C ARG A 14 -20.17 6.02 -17.40
N ARG A 15 -19.52 5.85 -16.24
CA ARG A 15 -19.73 4.73 -15.31
C ARG A 15 -19.73 5.26 -13.88
N PRO A 16 -20.89 5.74 -13.39
CA PRO A 16 -21.04 6.14 -12.01
C PRO A 16 -20.61 4.99 -11.10
N VAL A 17 -19.67 5.28 -10.22
CA VAL A 17 -19.17 4.32 -9.24
C VAL A 17 -20.06 4.38 -8.01
N GLY A 18 -20.26 3.24 -7.34
CA GLY A 18 -21.10 3.15 -6.14
C GLY A 18 -20.59 4.03 -5.00
N LYS A 19 -21.45 4.33 -4.02
CA LYS A 19 -21.16 5.24 -2.89
C LYS A 19 -19.87 4.87 -2.14
N SER A 20 -19.59 3.59 -1.93
CA SER A 20 -18.35 3.12 -1.27
C SER A 20 -17.08 3.57 -1.99
N TRP A 21 -17.12 3.69 -3.32
CA TRP A 21 -15.98 4.17 -4.12
C TRP A 21 -15.80 5.69 -4.03
N LEU A 22 -16.87 6.45 -3.72
CA LEU A 22 -16.77 7.88 -3.47
C LEU A 22 -16.15 8.17 -2.10
N GLU A 23 -16.39 7.30 -1.12
CA GLU A 23 -15.90 7.45 0.25
C GLU A 23 -14.47 6.91 0.42
N ALA A 24 -14.09 5.86 -0.31
CA ALA A 24 -12.77 5.24 -0.20
C ALA A 24 -11.57 6.22 -0.34
N PRO A 25 -11.57 7.19 -1.27
CA PRO A 25 -10.51 8.21 -1.39
C PRO A 25 -10.28 9.07 -0.13
N GLN A 26 -11.26 9.14 0.77
CA GLN A 26 -11.22 9.96 1.98
C GLN A 26 -10.70 9.20 3.21
N ALA A 27 -10.59 7.86 3.12
CA ALA A 27 -10.09 7.06 4.22
C ALA A 27 -8.59 7.34 4.46
N PRO A 28 -8.16 7.61 5.70
CA PRO A 28 -6.74 7.76 6.02
C PRO A 28 -5.95 6.51 5.62
N PHE A 29 -4.87 6.69 4.86
CA PHE A 29 -4.02 5.60 4.35
C PHE A 29 -2.53 5.82 4.64
N ARG A 30 -2.19 6.90 5.35
CA ARG A 30 -0.84 7.21 5.83
C ARG A 30 -0.86 7.19 7.34
N ASP A 31 0.23 6.73 7.92
CA ASP A 31 0.49 6.74 9.35
C ASP A 31 1.62 7.74 9.64
N SER A 32 1.56 8.43 10.77
CA SER A 32 2.63 9.34 11.21
C SER A 32 3.79 8.62 11.89
N MET A 33 3.65 7.34 12.25
CA MET A 33 4.72 6.54 12.83
C MET A 33 5.80 6.21 11.80
N LEU A 34 7.06 6.16 12.22
CA LEU A 34 8.18 5.70 11.39
C LEU A 34 8.19 4.17 11.28
N MET A 35 8.73 3.65 10.18
CA MET A 35 9.00 2.22 9.98
C MET A 35 10.28 1.77 10.72
N LEU A 36 10.34 1.97 12.03
CA LEU A 36 11.46 1.51 12.87
C LEU A 36 11.06 0.31 13.72
N ASP A 37 9.89 0.41 14.36
CA ASP A 37 9.37 -0.65 15.22
C ASP A 37 8.51 -1.66 14.44
N PRO A 38 8.24 -2.85 14.99
CA PRO A 38 7.22 -3.74 14.42
C PRO A 38 5.86 -3.03 14.34
N PRO A 39 5.10 -3.19 13.24
CA PRO A 39 3.72 -2.72 13.16
C PRO A 39 2.80 -3.55 14.07
N ASN A 40 1.63 -2.97 14.38
CA ASN A 40 0.53 -3.72 14.97
C ASN A 40 -0.03 -4.71 13.94
N CYS A 41 -0.30 -5.94 14.37
CA CYS A 41 -0.79 -7.04 13.52
C CYS A 41 -2.26 -7.38 13.79
N SER A 42 -3.02 -6.46 14.41
CA SER A 42 -4.46 -6.61 14.60
C SER A 42 -5.22 -6.71 13.27
N LEU A 43 -6.34 -7.43 13.25
CA LEU A 43 -7.21 -7.53 12.07
C LEU A 43 -7.66 -6.16 11.57
N HIS A 44 -7.85 -5.20 12.49
CA HIS A 44 -8.23 -3.83 12.15
C HIS A 44 -7.19 -3.12 11.26
N ASP A 45 -5.90 -3.37 11.50
CA ASP A 45 -4.82 -2.78 10.69
C ASP A 45 -4.71 -3.45 9.31
N PHE A 46 -5.14 -4.70 9.16
CA PHE A 46 -5.32 -5.34 7.84
C PHE A 46 -6.55 -4.82 7.09
N GLU A 47 -7.64 -4.47 7.79
CA GLU A 47 -8.84 -3.90 7.19
C GLU A 47 -8.66 -2.43 6.79
N THR A 48 -7.81 -1.70 7.51
CA THR A 48 -7.53 -0.27 7.27
C THR A 48 -6.03 0.04 7.16
N PRO A 49 -5.31 -0.58 6.20
CA PRO A 49 -3.86 -0.51 6.15
C PRO A 49 -3.38 0.92 5.90
N ARG A 50 -2.50 1.40 6.79
CA ARG A 50 -1.89 2.73 6.73
C ARG A 50 -0.39 2.60 6.55
N LEU A 51 0.15 3.28 5.54
CA LEU A 51 1.58 3.26 5.26
C LEU A 51 2.32 4.16 6.24
N ARG A 52 3.23 3.57 7.01
CA ARG A 52 4.15 4.27 7.91
C ARG A 52 5.20 5.09 7.18
N GLN A 53 5.76 6.07 7.87
CA GLN A 53 6.75 6.98 7.32
C GLN A 53 8.08 6.28 7.04
N CYS A 54 8.69 6.70 5.94
CA CYS A 54 10.05 6.32 5.56
C CYS A 54 11.05 6.76 6.64
N PRO A 55 11.91 5.86 7.16
CA PRO A 55 12.86 6.19 8.22
C PRO A 55 14.11 6.90 7.69
N PHE A 56 14.33 6.92 6.37
CA PHE A 56 15.50 7.56 5.77
C PHE A 56 15.41 9.09 5.84
N ASP A 57 16.55 9.74 6.07
CA ASP A 57 16.65 11.19 6.02
C ASP A 57 16.48 11.71 4.59
N GLN A 58 15.33 12.33 4.32
CA GLN A 58 14.99 12.88 3.01
C GLN A 58 15.94 13.98 2.54
N ALA A 59 16.65 14.67 3.44
CA ALA A 59 17.65 15.68 3.08
C ALA A 59 18.87 15.06 2.37
N THR A 60 19.10 13.77 2.55
CA THR A 60 20.20 13.02 1.93
C THR A 60 19.80 12.31 0.63
N LEU A 61 18.57 12.52 0.15
CA LEU A 61 18.05 11.88 -1.06
C LEU A 61 18.85 12.30 -2.30
N SER A 62 19.41 11.31 -2.99
CA SER A 62 20.03 11.48 -4.31
C SER A 62 19.30 10.66 -5.36
N TRP A 63 19.07 11.28 -6.51
CA TRP A 63 18.38 10.66 -7.65
C TRP A 63 19.41 10.06 -8.61
N GLU A 64 19.39 8.75 -8.80
CA GLU A 64 20.38 8.04 -9.62
C GLU A 64 19.90 7.92 -11.07
N SER A 65 18.76 7.26 -11.30
CA SER A 65 18.23 7.05 -12.65
C SER A 65 16.71 6.85 -12.66
N ARG A 66 16.08 7.14 -13.81
CA ARG A 66 14.66 6.83 -14.02
C ARG A 66 14.54 5.41 -14.59
N ILE A 67 13.76 4.57 -13.92
CA ILE A 67 13.52 3.17 -14.30
C ILE A 67 12.33 3.08 -15.26
N GLY A 68 11.27 3.85 -15.01
CA GLY A 68 10.08 3.86 -15.86
C GLY A 68 9.09 4.95 -15.48
N GLU A 69 8.07 5.12 -16.30
CA GLU A 69 6.97 6.04 -16.07
C GLU A 69 5.65 5.46 -16.57
N GLY A 70 4.56 5.92 -15.97
CA GLY A 70 3.21 5.51 -16.31
C GLY A 70 2.21 6.62 -16.03
N SER A 71 0.93 6.28 -16.10
CA SER A 71 -0.15 7.25 -15.92
C SER A 71 -0.22 7.83 -14.50
N ASP A 72 0.25 7.10 -13.50
CA ASP A 72 0.15 7.50 -12.09
C ASP A 72 1.42 8.20 -11.57
N GLY A 73 2.56 8.05 -12.26
CA GLY A 73 3.84 8.50 -11.73
C GLY A 73 5.05 7.99 -12.50
N CYS A 74 6.23 8.16 -11.91
CA CYS A 74 7.46 7.52 -12.36
C CYS A 74 8.14 6.73 -11.24
N VAL A 75 8.99 5.79 -11.63
CA VAL A 75 9.78 4.95 -10.74
C VAL A 75 11.24 5.30 -10.94
N ARG A 76 11.95 5.60 -9.86
CA ARG A 76 13.35 6.04 -9.88
C ARG A 76 14.20 5.20 -8.95
N LYS A 77 15.43 4.96 -9.36
CA LYS A 77 16.50 4.48 -8.50
C LYS A 77 17.04 5.67 -7.70
N VAL A 78 17.16 5.51 -6.39
CA VAL A 78 17.60 6.56 -5.46
C VAL A 78 18.54 5.99 -4.40
N LYS A 79 19.23 6.88 -3.68
CA LYS A 79 19.89 6.59 -2.39
C LYS A 79 19.50 7.64 -1.36
N PHE A 80 19.61 7.30 -0.09
CA PHE A 80 19.53 8.24 1.02
C PHE A 80 20.85 8.20 1.78
N GLY A 81 21.74 9.17 1.52
CA GLY A 81 23.12 9.10 2.02
C GLY A 81 23.83 7.87 1.48
N ASP A 82 24.31 7.01 2.40
CA ASP A 82 24.96 5.74 2.06
C ASP A 82 23.95 4.58 1.89
N ASP A 83 22.67 4.77 2.24
CA ASP A 83 21.63 3.75 2.12
C ASP A 83 21.13 3.64 0.68
N GLY A 84 21.22 2.42 0.13
CA GLY A 84 20.64 2.06 -1.16
C GLY A 84 21.54 1.16 -2.01
N PRO A 85 21.21 0.98 -3.30
CA PRO A 85 20.13 1.66 -4.01
C PRO A 85 18.73 1.19 -3.62
N LEU A 86 17.78 2.12 -3.60
CA LEU A 86 16.35 1.86 -3.40
C LEU A 86 15.54 2.27 -4.62
N ILE A 87 14.28 1.83 -4.66
CA ILE A 87 13.31 2.23 -5.67
C ILE A 87 12.27 3.15 -5.04
N LEU A 88 12.13 4.35 -5.60
CA LEU A 88 11.15 5.33 -5.18
C LEU A 88 10.11 5.53 -6.29
N LYS A 89 8.83 5.34 -5.94
CA LYS A 89 7.69 5.67 -6.81
C LYS A 89 7.23 7.09 -6.49
N VAL A 90 7.30 7.97 -7.49
CA VAL A 90 6.90 9.37 -7.41
C VAL A 90 5.59 9.53 -8.18
N PHE A 91 4.55 10.02 -7.51
CA PHE A 91 3.24 10.22 -8.11
C PHE A 91 3.13 11.60 -8.76
N TRP A 92 2.40 11.71 -9.87
CA TRP A 92 2.12 13.00 -10.50
C TRP A 92 1.17 13.87 -9.66
N ASP A 93 0.24 13.22 -8.97
CA ASP A 93 -0.75 13.86 -8.12
C ASP A 93 -0.52 13.45 -6.66
N ALA A 94 -0.30 14.43 -5.77
CA ALA A 94 -0.08 14.19 -4.35
C ALA A 94 -1.40 14.11 -3.55
N GLU A 95 -2.48 14.66 -4.09
CA GLU A 95 -3.81 14.67 -3.48
C GLU A 95 -4.80 13.84 -4.31
N PRO A 96 -5.79 13.19 -3.67
CA PRO A 96 -6.86 12.51 -4.39
C PRO A 96 -7.58 13.50 -5.30
N PRO A 97 -7.86 13.14 -6.56
CA PRO A 97 -8.68 13.99 -7.40
C PRO A 97 -10.14 14.00 -6.90
N ASP A 98 -10.90 15.02 -7.30
CA ASP A 98 -12.34 15.21 -6.98
C ASP A 98 -13.29 14.18 -7.61
N PHE A 99 -12.76 13.08 -8.15
CA PHE A 99 -13.51 12.05 -8.83
C PHE A 99 -13.20 10.69 -8.19
N ALA A 100 -14.24 9.92 -7.88
CA ALA A 100 -14.26 8.61 -7.21
C ALA A 100 -13.29 7.53 -7.72
N GLN A 101 -12.59 7.74 -8.84
CA GLN A 101 -11.56 6.81 -9.25
C GLN A 101 -10.31 6.98 -8.37
N CYS A 102 -10.39 6.34 -7.20
CA CYS A 102 -9.31 5.78 -6.40
C CYS A 102 -7.94 6.41 -6.64
N SER A 103 -7.53 7.29 -5.73
CA SER A 103 -6.17 7.83 -5.65
C SER A 103 -5.15 6.72 -5.88
N ALA A 104 -4.33 6.86 -6.93
CA ALA A 104 -3.30 5.87 -7.23
C ALA A 104 -2.31 5.75 -6.08
N LEU A 105 -1.93 6.91 -5.52
CA LEU A 105 -1.14 7.02 -4.31
C LEU A 105 -1.74 6.20 -3.15
N GLN A 106 -3.05 6.31 -2.88
CA GLN A 106 -3.68 5.54 -1.81
C GLN A 106 -3.57 4.03 -2.04
N ARG A 107 -3.98 3.53 -3.22
CA ARG A 107 -3.95 2.08 -3.51
C ARG A 107 -2.52 1.52 -3.40
N GLU A 108 -1.57 2.30 -3.87
CA GLU A 108 -0.16 1.95 -3.90
C GLU A 108 0.51 2.06 -2.52
N CYS A 109 -0.05 2.84 -1.59
CA CYS A 109 0.37 2.86 -0.20
C CYS A 109 -0.21 1.67 0.60
N GLN A 110 -1.43 1.24 0.29
CA GLN A 110 -2.09 0.15 1.03
C GLN A 110 -1.40 -1.20 0.84
N THR A 111 -0.86 -1.48 -0.35
CA THR A 111 -0.13 -2.73 -0.60
C THR A 111 1.14 -2.87 0.26
N PRO A 112 2.09 -1.93 0.26
CA PRO A 112 3.26 -2.00 1.14
C PRO A 112 2.90 -1.90 2.62
N ALA A 113 1.81 -1.22 2.99
CA ALA A 113 1.31 -1.22 4.37
C ALA A 113 0.90 -2.64 4.82
N LEU A 114 0.16 -3.38 3.99
CA LEU A 114 -0.16 -4.78 4.27
C LEU A 114 1.10 -5.64 4.37
N LEU A 115 2.07 -5.45 3.46
CA LEU A 115 3.34 -6.18 3.50
C LEU A 115 4.16 -5.89 4.76
N GLN A 116 4.15 -4.64 5.24
CA GLN A 116 4.78 -4.28 6.51
C GLN A 116 4.18 -5.07 7.66
N THR A 117 2.85 -5.17 7.71
CA THR A 117 2.15 -5.91 8.76
C THR A 117 2.36 -7.42 8.67
N MET A 118 2.48 -7.99 7.46
CA MET A 118 2.72 -9.42 7.29
C MET A 118 4.12 -9.88 7.72
N GLY A 119 5.13 -9.03 7.57
CA GLY A 119 6.54 -9.38 7.83
C GLY A 119 6.78 -9.98 9.22
N PRO A 120 6.43 -9.28 10.32
CA PRO A 120 6.58 -9.79 11.68
C PRO A 120 5.85 -11.12 11.92
N THR A 121 4.62 -11.27 11.40
CA THR A 121 3.87 -12.52 11.55
C THR A 121 4.60 -13.69 10.88
N VAL A 122 5.18 -13.47 9.70
CA VAL A 122 6.00 -14.49 9.00
C VAL A 122 7.25 -14.85 9.81
N GLU A 123 7.93 -13.85 10.37
CA GLU A 123 9.12 -14.06 11.22
C GLU A 123 8.79 -14.84 12.50
N GLN A 124 7.69 -14.48 13.17
CA GLN A 124 7.23 -15.15 14.38
C GLN A 124 6.79 -16.59 14.10
N ALA A 125 5.98 -16.80 13.05
CA ALA A 125 5.56 -18.10 12.57
C ALA A 125 6.76 -19.03 12.30
N ALA A 126 7.79 -18.50 11.62
CA ALA A 126 9.02 -19.24 11.35
C ALA A 126 9.79 -19.57 12.64
N ALA A 127 9.85 -18.65 13.60
CA ALA A 127 10.55 -18.84 14.87
C ALA A 127 9.93 -19.94 15.75
N VAL A 128 8.60 -20.07 15.75
CA VAL A 128 7.89 -21.08 16.55
C VAL A 128 7.53 -22.35 15.77
N GLY A 129 7.78 -22.37 14.46
CA GLY A 129 7.42 -23.49 13.58
C GLY A 129 5.92 -23.65 13.35
N SER A 130 5.15 -22.57 13.46
CA SER A 130 3.71 -22.55 13.19
C SER A 130 3.46 -22.00 11.79
N PRO A 131 2.92 -22.77 10.84
CA PRO A 131 2.71 -22.29 9.48
C PRO A 131 1.54 -21.30 9.38
N ILE A 132 1.67 -20.28 8.52
CA ILE A 132 0.55 -19.39 8.16
C ILE A 132 -0.23 -20.02 7.01
N LEU A 133 -1.47 -20.44 7.27
CA LEU A 133 -2.32 -21.06 6.25
C LEU A 133 -3.04 -20.01 5.38
N VAL A 134 -2.68 -19.97 4.09
CA VAL A 134 -3.31 -19.11 3.07
C VAL A 134 -3.90 -19.95 1.94
N HIS A 135 -4.85 -19.37 1.20
CA HIS A 135 -5.35 -20.01 -0.03
C HIS A 135 -4.25 -20.03 -1.09
N ALA A 136 -3.86 -21.21 -1.56
CA ALA A 136 -2.77 -21.36 -2.53
C ALA A 136 -3.08 -20.77 -3.92
N ASN A 137 -4.35 -20.67 -4.27
CA ASN A 137 -4.83 -20.09 -5.51
C ASN A 137 -6.14 -19.32 -5.24
N PRO A 138 -6.07 -18.12 -4.67
CA PRO A 138 -7.27 -17.33 -4.37
C PRO A 138 -7.88 -16.83 -5.69
N VAL A 139 -9.09 -17.31 -5.99
CA VAL A 139 -9.90 -16.99 -7.18
C VAL A 139 -11.05 -16.06 -6.82
N THR A 140 -11.57 -16.15 -5.58
CA THR A 140 -12.74 -15.36 -5.17
C THR A 140 -12.34 -14.09 -4.42
N ARG A 141 -13.23 -13.10 -4.46
CA ARG A 141 -13.08 -11.87 -3.67
C ARG A 141 -13.06 -12.13 -2.16
N GLN A 142 -13.58 -13.27 -1.70
CA GLN A 142 -13.67 -13.64 -0.29
C GLN A 142 -12.40 -14.36 0.20
N GLU A 143 -11.75 -15.15 -0.65
CA GLU A 143 -10.50 -15.86 -0.32
C GLU A 143 -9.33 -14.91 -0.04
N ALA A 144 -9.34 -13.71 -0.65
CA ALA A 144 -8.31 -12.70 -0.40
C ALA A 144 -8.37 -12.15 1.04
N PRO A 145 -9.51 -11.61 1.54
CA PRO A 145 -9.67 -11.26 2.95
C PRO A 145 -9.38 -12.41 3.93
N GLU A 146 -9.77 -13.65 3.60
CA GLU A 146 -9.47 -14.81 4.44
C GLU A 146 -7.97 -15.08 4.55
N SER A 147 -7.24 -14.96 3.43
CA SER A 147 -5.78 -15.08 3.41
C SER A 147 -5.11 -13.93 4.19
N LEU A 148 -5.62 -12.70 4.07
CA LEU A 148 -5.13 -11.56 4.86
C LEU A 148 -5.35 -11.79 6.35
N ARG A 149 -6.53 -12.29 6.74
CA ARG A 149 -6.86 -12.59 8.15
C ARG A 149 -5.88 -13.59 8.76
N ALA A 150 -5.34 -14.54 7.99
CA ALA A 150 -4.36 -15.51 8.50
C ALA A 150 -3.07 -14.86 9.03
N PHE A 151 -2.74 -13.63 8.60
CA PHE A 151 -1.59 -12.88 9.09
C PHE A 151 -1.89 -12.00 10.31
N SER A 152 -3.16 -11.87 10.71
CA SER A 152 -3.53 -11.07 11.87
C SER A 152 -3.39 -11.87 13.16
N ASP A 153 -3.23 -11.18 14.29
CA ASP A 153 -3.15 -11.80 15.62
C ASP A 153 -4.35 -12.74 15.86
N GLU A 154 -5.57 -12.28 15.52
CA GLU A 154 -6.82 -13.02 15.70
C GLU A 154 -7.01 -14.19 14.70
N GLY A 155 -6.25 -14.21 13.61
CA GLY A 155 -6.21 -15.32 12.67
C GLY A 155 -5.16 -16.35 13.04
N HIS A 156 -3.99 -15.89 13.50
CA HIS A 156 -2.86 -16.73 13.85
C HIS A 156 -3.09 -17.46 15.19
N GLU A 157 -3.72 -16.82 16.19
CA GLU A 157 -4.07 -17.49 17.47
C GLU A 157 -5.11 -18.61 17.34
N LYS A 158 -5.83 -18.68 16.21
CA LYS A 158 -6.90 -19.67 15.97
C LYS A 158 -6.44 -20.90 15.19
N GLN A 159 -5.16 -21.01 14.84
CA GLN A 159 -4.57 -22.16 14.14
C GLN A 159 -3.85 -23.08 15.12
#